data_AF-A0A415YC25-F1
#
_entry.id   AF-A0A415YC25-F1
#
_cell.length_a   1.000
_cell.length_b   1.000
_cell.length_c   1.000
_cell.angle_alpha   90.00
_cell.angle_beta   90.00
_cell.angle_gamma   90.00
#
_symmetry.space_group_name_H-M   'P 1'
#
loop_
_entity.id
_entity.type
_entity.pdbx_description
1 polymer ?
#
loop_
_entity_poly.entity_id
_entity_poly.type
_entity_poly.pdbx_seq_one_letter_code
_entity_poly.pdbx_strand_id
1 'polypeptide(L)'
;MEKVKFELSNEQIQFLKKHYPKNDLIQKILSTETEGRFEVDEEPYIDFMDYLDDESVAWMDKDYNATPKSIMIEKIRDDIYIQTN
;
A
#
# COMPACT_ATOMS: atom_id res chain seq x y z
N MET A 1 -7.82 3.94 -20.18
CA MET A 1 -6.91 3.41 -19.14
C MET A 1 -7.79 2.65 -18.18
N GLU A 2 -7.46 1.41 -17.89
CA GLU A 2 -8.21 0.60 -16.94
C GLU A 2 -8.00 1.16 -15.52
N LYS A 3 -9.07 1.16 -14.73
CA LYS A 3 -9.06 1.66 -13.35
C LYS A 3 -9.14 0.46 -12.43
N VAL A 4 -8.21 0.38 -11.48
CA VAL A 4 -8.23 -0.62 -10.43
C VAL A 4 -8.91 -0.01 -9.21
N LYS A 5 -9.81 -0.78 -8.59
CA LYS A 5 -10.58 -0.36 -7.43
C LYS A 5 -10.31 -1.31 -6.28
N PHE A 6 -10.00 -0.75 -5.12
CA PHE A 6 -9.76 -1.49 -3.89
C PHE A 6 -10.13 -0.64 -2.68
N GLU A 7 -10.31 -1.28 -1.54
CA GLU A 7 -10.59 -0.65 -0.25
C GLU A 7 -9.44 -0.93 0.71
N LEU A 8 -9.13 0.05 1.56
CA LEU A 8 -8.24 -0.12 2.70
C LEU A 8 -8.95 0.31 3.98
N SER A 9 -8.67 -0.39 5.07
CA SER A 9 -9.14 0.02 6.39
C SER A 9 -8.53 1.35 6.81
N ASN A 10 -9.22 2.07 7.70
CA ASN A 10 -8.69 3.32 8.24
C ASN A 10 -7.32 3.12 8.94
N GLU A 11 -7.09 1.97 9.58
CA GLU A 11 -5.79 1.65 10.19
C GLU A 11 -4.66 1.65 9.15
N GLN A 12 -4.87 0.97 8.02
CA GLN A 12 -3.92 0.89 6.92
C GLN A 12 -3.66 2.27 6.30
N ILE A 13 -4.71 3.06 6.09
CA ILE A 13 -4.60 4.42 5.56
C ILE A 13 -3.79 5.32 6.50
N GLN A 14 -4.06 5.27 7.80
CA GLN A 14 -3.31 6.05 8.79
C GLN A 14 -1.85 5.59 8.90
N PHE A 15 -1.59 4.28 8.77
CA PHE A 15 -0.24 3.74 8.70
C PHE A 15 0.53 4.35 7.52
N LEU A 16 -0.04 4.31 6.31
CA LEU A 16 0.57 4.89 5.11
C LEU A 16 0.83 6.39 5.26
N LYS A 17 -0.17 7.15 5.74
CA LYS A 17 -0.04 8.61 6.00
C LYS A 17 1.07 8.92 7.00
N LYS A 18 1.20 8.13 8.06
CA LYS A 18 2.18 8.34 9.14
C LYS A 18 3.61 7.99 8.71
N HIS A 19 3.78 6.88 8.01
CA HIS A 19 5.10 6.34 7.70
C HIS A 19 5.67 6.84 6.37
N TYR A 20 4.80 7.27 5.43
CA TYR A 20 5.20 7.74 4.12
C TYR A 20 4.63 9.12 3.76
N PRO A 21 4.78 10.14 4.64
CA PRO A 21 4.18 11.46 4.42
C PRO A 21 4.79 12.24 3.25
N LYS A 22 5.97 11.82 2.76
CA LYS A 22 6.73 12.48 1.69
C LYS A 22 7.00 11.57 0.50
N ASN A 23 6.43 10.37 0.46
CA ASN A 23 6.60 9.47 -0.68
C ASN A 23 5.57 9.86 -1.76
N ASP A 24 6.03 10.32 -2.91
CA ASP A 24 5.17 10.83 -3.97
C ASP A 24 4.18 9.79 -4.51
N LEU A 25 4.60 8.53 -4.63
CA LEU A 25 3.73 7.43 -5.07
C LEU A 25 2.64 7.15 -4.05
N ILE A 26 2.99 7.01 -2.77
CA ILE A 26 2.01 6.79 -1.69
C ILE A 26 1.04 7.96 -1.59
N GLN A 27 1.52 9.21 -1.68
CA GLN A 27 0.66 10.39 -1.65
C GLN A 27 -0.27 10.45 -2.87
N LYS A 28 0.23 10.05 -4.06
CA LYS A 28 -0.59 9.93 -5.27
C LYS A 28 -1.73 8.94 -5.07
N ILE A 29 -1.46 7.74 -4.54
CA ILE A 29 -2.51 6.75 -4.24
C ILE A 29 -3.48 7.29 -3.19
N LEU A 30 -2.97 7.83 -2.08
CA LEU A 30 -3.79 8.38 -1.00
C LEU A 30 -4.70 9.54 -1.46
N SER A 31 -4.30 10.29 -2.48
CA SER A 31 -5.11 11.38 -3.03
C SER A 31 -6.36 10.91 -3.78
N THR A 32 -6.42 9.63 -4.15
CA THR A 32 -7.58 9.00 -4.81
C THR A 32 -8.59 8.42 -3.83
N GLU A 33 -8.29 8.47 -2.52
CA GLU A 33 -9.12 7.88 -1.48
C GLU A 33 -10.45 8.65 -1.31
N THR A 34 -11.55 7.90 -1.27
CA THR A 34 -12.89 8.40 -0.91
C THR A 34 -13.57 7.39 0.01
N GLU A 35 -13.70 7.73 1.29
CA GLU A 35 -14.33 6.88 2.32
C GLU A 35 -13.71 5.48 2.44
N GLY A 36 -12.38 5.39 2.33
CA GLY A 36 -11.62 4.13 2.36
C GLY A 36 -11.53 3.41 1.03
N ARG A 37 -12.20 3.91 -0.02
CA ARG A 37 -12.18 3.34 -1.38
C ARG A 37 -11.19 4.09 -2.27
N PHE A 38 -10.51 3.36 -3.13
CA PHE A 38 -9.52 3.88 -4.05
C PHE A 38 -9.93 3.57 -5.49
N GLU A 39 -9.69 4.52 -6.40
CA GLU A 39 -9.84 4.32 -7.83
C GLU A 39 -8.60 4.86 -8.54
N VAL A 40 -7.71 3.93 -8.92
CA VAL A 40 -6.35 4.22 -9.37
C VAL A 40 -6.18 3.78 -10.83
N ASP A 41 -5.43 4.54 -11.62
CA ASP A 41 -4.99 4.04 -12.94
C ASP A 41 -4.09 2.80 -12.79
N GLU A 42 -4.16 1.87 -13.75
CA GLU A 42 -3.40 0.61 -13.72
C GLU A 42 -1.89 0.79 -13.51
N GLU A 43 -1.23 1.70 -14.23
CA GLU A 43 0.22 1.91 -14.12
C GLU A 43 0.65 2.36 -12.70
N PRO A 44 0.08 3.43 -12.10
CA PRO A 44 0.36 3.77 -10.71
C PRO A 44 -0.03 2.69 -9.69
N TYR A 45 -1.02 1.85 -10.00
CA TYR A 45 -1.38 0.71 -9.17
C TYR A 45 -0.28 -0.36 -9.16
N ILE A 46 0.26 -0.71 -10.34
CA ILE A 46 1.37 -1.65 -10.46
C ILE A 46 2.59 -1.13 -9.69
N ASP A 47 2.96 0.14 -9.92
CA ASP A 47 4.06 0.78 -9.20
C ASP A 47 3.86 0.70 -7.67
N PHE A 48 2.62 0.90 -7.21
CA PHE A 48 2.30 0.84 -5.79
C PHE A 48 2.41 -0.57 -5.22
N MET A 49 1.96 -1.59 -5.94
CA MET A 49 2.08 -2.99 -5.51
C MET A 49 3.56 -3.42 -5.43
N ASP A 50 4.36 -3.11 -6.45
CA ASP A 50 5.80 -3.38 -6.46
C ASP A 50 6.52 -2.63 -5.32
N TYR A 51 6.12 -1.38 -5.05
CA TYR A 51 6.68 -0.60 -3.95
C TYR A 51 6.35 -1.23 -2.58
N LEU A 52 5.14 -1.73 -2.36
CA LEU A 52 4.77 -2.41 -1.12
C LEU A 52 5.55 -3.72 -0.95
N ASP A 53 5.81 -4.45 -2.03
CA ASP A 53 6.66 -5.65 -2.00
C ASP A 53 8.08 -5.32 -1.51
N ASP A 54 8.73 -4.32 -2.10
CA ASP A 54 10.07 -3.90 -1.69
C ASP A 54 10.10 -3.36 -0.26
N GLU A 55 9.12 -2.54 0.11
CA GLU A 55 9.03 -1.96 1.45
C GLU A 55 8.79 -3.02 2.52
N SER A 56 8.04 -4.08 2.22
CA SER A 56 7.82 -5.17 3.18
C SER A 56 9.16 -5.78 3.63
N VAL A 57 10.09 -5.99 2.69
CA VAL A 57 11.44 -6.49 2.97
C VAL A 57 12.30 -5.43 3.64
N ALA A 58 12.23 -4.18 3.20
CA ALA A 58 13.01 -3.08 3.78
C ALA A 58 12.70 -2.83 5.27
N TRP A 59 11.48 -3.18 5.71
CA TRP A 59 11.06 -3.07 7.11
C TRP A 59 11.33 -4.32 7.95
N MET A 60 11.91 -5.38 7.39
CA MET A 60 12.39 -6.51 8.19
C MET A 60 13.57 -6.09 9.09
N ASP A 61 13.82 -6.87 10.14
CA ASP A 61 15.01 -6.65 10.95
C ASP A 61 16.29 -7.14 10.25
N LYS A 62 17.45 -6.90 10.87
CA LYS A 62 18.76 -7.28 10.33
C LYS A 62 18.93 -8.78 10.05
N ASP A 63 18.11 -9.62 10.68
CA ASP A 63 18.13 -11.07 10.57
C ASP A 63 17.01 -11.57 9.63
N TYR A 64 16.38 -10.66 8.88
CA TYR A 64 15.26 -10.88 7.97
C TYR A 64 13.99 -11.43 8.66
N ASN A 65 13.81 -11.16 9.95
CA ASN A 65 12.56 -11.47 10.60
C ASN A 65 11.54 -10.35 10.34
N ALA A 66 10.28 -10.78 10.17
CA ALA A 66 9.16 -9.86 10.04
C ALA A 66 9.03 -8.98 11.29
N THR A 67 8.87 -7.68 11.07
CA THR A 67 8.57 -6.70 12.12
C THR A 67 7.09 -6.32 12.04
N PRO A 68 6.53 -5.68 13.08
CA PRO A 68 5.15 -5.18 13.00
C PRO A 68 4.89 -4.27 11.79
N LYS A 69 5.91 -3.57 11.28
CA LYS A 69 5.79 -2.71 10.10
C LYS A 69 5.77 -3.51 8.81
N SER A 70 6.70 -4.47 8.65
CA SER A 70 6.70 -5.33 7.46
C SER A 70 5.40 -6.11 7.36
N ILE A 71 4.91 -6.65 8.48
CA ILE A 71 3.61 -7.37 8.54
C ILE A 71 2.45 -6.46 8.13
N MET A 72 2.44 -5.20 8.56
CA MET A 72 1.38 -4.27 8.17
C MET A 72 1.43 -3.96 6.66
N ILE A 73 2.63 -3.83 6.08
CA ILE A 73 2.81 -3.59 4.64
C ILE A 73 2.39 -4.81 3.82
N GLU A 74 2.81 -6.02 4.23
CA GLU A 74 2.37 -7.29 3.64
C GLU A 74 0.85 -7.39 3.69
N LYS A 75 0.23 -7.07 4.83
CA LYS A 75 -1.23 -7.06 4.96
C LYS A 75 -1.90 -6.07 4.01
N ILE A 76 -1.37 -4.86 3.84
CA ILE A 76 -1.90 -3.88 2.88
C ILE A 76 -1.84 -4.44 1.47
N ARG A 77 -0.68 -4.95 1.06
CA ARG A 77 -0.48 -5.54 -0.26
C ARG A 77 -1.44 -6.72 -0.49
N ASP A 78 -1.52 -7.64 0.45
CA ASP A 78 -2.32 -8.86 0.32
C ASP A 78 -3.82 -8.55 0.29
N ASP A 79 -4.28 -7.60 1.12
CA ASP A 79 -5.68 -7.16 1.12
C ASP A 79 -6.05 -6.52 -0.23
N ILE A 80 -5.15 -5.76 -0.85
CA ILE A 80 -5.37 -5.20 -2.19
C ILE A 80 -5.40 -6.32 -3.23
N TYR A 81 -4.39 -7.21 -3.22
CA TYR A 81 -4.26 -8.28 -4.19
C TYR A 81 -5.50 -9.19 -4.25
N ILE A 82 -6.06 -9.53 -3.08
CA ILE A 82 -7.29 -10.34 -2.94
C ILE A 82 -8.53 -9.65 -3.54
N GLN A 83 -8.57 -8.32 -3.52
CA GLN A 83 -9.71 -7.56 -4.05
C GLN A 83 -9.63 -7.40 -5.57
N THR A 84 -8.43 -7.48 -6.14
CA THR A 84 -8.18 -7.16 -7.55
C THR A 84 -7.90 -8.40 -8.42
N ASN A 85 -7.82 -9.61 -7.85
CA ASN A 85 -7.60 -10.88 -8.54
C ASN A 85 -8.52 -11.98 -8.01
#